data_AF-A0A7V2DD15-F1
#
_entry.id   AF-A0A7V2DD15-F1
#
_cell.length_a   1.000
_cell.length_b   1.000
_cell.length_c   1.000
_cell.angle_alpha   90.00
_cell.angle_beta   90.00
_cell.angle_gamma   90.00
#
_symmetry.space_group_name_H-M   'P 1'
#
loop_
_entity.id
_entity.type
_entity.pdbx_description
1 polymer ?
#
loop_
_entity_poly.entity_id
_entity_poly.type
_entity_poly.pdbx_seq_one_letter_code
_entity_poly.pdbx_strand_id
1 'polypeptide(L)'
;MFCRAKVDPYLIETLKGKNYIEVEPNVTIYDLNRKYRITFDLYRIPFNEGRGGSPEPLAGAGFNGKSNYFPRFSPDGRWIVFTQSDTGMAIQPDSKLCIIPAEGGAARQLECNTSIMNSWHSWSPNSRWLVFSSKVNTPYTELFITHIDQNGTASVPVLLSRFSGDTQACVAPEFVDLAPDAIRHISLSGE
;
A
#
# COMPACT_ATOMS: atom_id res chain seq x y z
N MET A 1 -9.42 3.72 9.63
CA MET A 1 -7.97 4.04 9.53
C MET A 1 -7.76 4.84 8.26
N PHE A 2 -6.83 5.80 8.28
CA PHE A 2 -6.51 6.63 7.12
C PHE A 2 -5.04 7.06 7.17
N CYS A 3 -4.56 7.64 6.07
CA CYS A 3 -3.21 8.16 5.96
C CYS A 3 -3.27 9.68 5.98
N ARG A 4 -2.39 10.34 6.73
CA ARG A 4 -2.40 11.79 6.91
C ARG A 4 -1.03 12.37 6.60
N ALA A 5 -0.98 13.35 5.71
CA ALA A 5 0.18 14.20 5.55
C ALA A 5 0.14 15.36 6.55
N LYS A 6 1.31 15.78 7.03
CA LYS A 6 1.44 17.03 7.78
C LYS A 6 1.34 18.21 6.81
N VAL A 7 0.70 19.28 7.27
CA VAL A 7 0.76 20.57 6.56
C VAL A 7 2.19 21.08 6.71
N ASP A 8 2.84 21.36 5.59
CA ASP A 8 4.18 21.95 5.55
C ASP A 8 4.07 23.46 5.30
N PRO A 9 4.35 24.32 6.30
CA PRO A 9 4.29 25.77 6.14
C PRO A 9 5.20 26.29 5.03
N TYR A 10 6.36 25.67 4.82
CA TYR A 10 7.28 26.07 3.76
C TYR A 10 6.67 25.81 2.38
N LEU A 11 5.95 24.70 2.21
CA LEU A 11 5.25 24.40 0.97
C LEU A 11 4.09 25.38 0.73
N ILE A 12 3.34 25.74 1.77
CA ILE A 12 2.27 26.75 1.69
C ILE A 12 2.84 28.11 1.26
N GLU A 13 3.96 28.53 1.84
CA GLU A 13 4.65 29.75 1.46
C GLU A 13 5.19 29.68 0.03
N THR A 14 5.76 28.54 -0.38
CA THR A 14 6.29 28.32 -1.73
C THR A 14 5.19 28.46 -2.79
N LEU A 15 4.00 27.94 -2.50
CA LEU A 15 2.86 28.01 -3.40
C LEU A 15 2.32 29.44 -3.56
N LYS A 16 2.42 30.31 -2.55
CA LYS A 16 1.91 31.71 -2.57
C LYS A 16 0.47 31.83 -3.10
N GLY A 17 -0.40 30.87 -2.77
CA GLY A 17 -1.79 30.82 -3.24
C GLY A 17 -1.97 30.26 -4.66
N LYS A 18 -0.90 29.81 -5.33
CA LYS A 18 -0.96 29.02 -6.57
C LYS A 18 -1.23 27.55 -6.23
N ASN A 19 -1.75 26.80 -7.20
CA ASN A 19 -1.93 25.34 -7.12
C ASN A 19 -0.82 24.56 -7.85
N TYR A 20 0.29 25.24 -8.18
CA TYR A 20 1.41 24.66 -8.92
C TYR A 20 2.73 25.29 -8.44
N ILE A 21 3.83 24.57 -8.67
CA ILE A 21 5.19 25.05 -8.46
C ILE A 21 5.84 25.17 -9.83
N GLU A 22 6.48 26.30 -10.11
CA GLU A 22 7.30 26.48 -11.30
C GLU A 22 8.61 25.71 -11.10
N VAL A 23 8.91 24.81 -12.04
CA VAL A 23 10.05 23.90 -11.96
C VAL A 23 11.06 24.30 -13.03
N GLU A 24 12.30 24.49 -12.63
CA GLU A 24 13.39 24.80 -13.55
C GLU A 24 13.64 23.64 -14.53
N PRO A 25 14.10 23.93 -15.76
CA PRO A 25 14.52 22.88 -16.69
C PRO A 25 15.56 21.94 -16.03
N ASN A 26 15.44 20.64 -16.28
CA ASN A 26 16.31 19.56 -15.77
C ASN A 26 16.15 19.17 -14.29
N VAL A 27 15.24 19.79 -13.53
CA VAL A 27 14.89 19.30 -12.19
C VAL A 27 14.04 18.03 -12.32
N THR A 28 14.48 16.94 -11.69
CA THR A 28 13.75 15.67 -11.75
C THR A 28 12.68 15.57 -10.68
N ILE A 29 11.71 14.65 -10.85
CA ILE A 29 10.73 14.35 -9.81
C ILE A 29 11.38 13.87 -8.51
N TYR A 30 12.54 13.20 -8.59
CA TYR A 30 13.28 12.75 -7.42
C TYR A 30 13.87 13.92 -6.63
N ASP A 31 14.36 14.95 -7.30
CA ASP A 31 14.86 16.17 -6.66
C ASP A 31 13.72 16.92 -5.97
N LEU A 32 12.58 17.03 -6.64
CA LEU A 32 11.37 17.62 -6.07
C LEU A 32 10.88 16.87 -4.85
N ASN A 33 10.86 15.54 -4.87
CA ASN A 33 10.45 14.72 -3.73
C ASN A 33 11.40 14.83 -2.53
N ARG A 34 12.70 15.07 -2.78
CA ARG A 34 13.67 15.35 -1.71
C ARG A 34 13.47 16.74 -1.12
N LYS A 35 13.20 17.73 -1.96
CA LYS A 35 12.99 19.13 -1.55
C LYS A 35 11.66 19.31 -0.81
N TYR A 36 10.57 18.78 -1.37
CA TYR A 36 9.21 18.85 -0.85
C TYR A 36 8.80 17.47 -0.33
N ARG A 37 9.38 17.10 0.81
CA ARG A 37 9.22 15.75 1.37
C ARG A 37 7.86 15.57 2.04
N ILE A 38 6.85 15.26 1.23
CA ILE A 38 5.54 14.83 1.71
C ILE A 38 5.66 13.39 2.20
N THR A 39 5.22 13.13 3.42
CA THR A 39 5.13 11.78 4.01
C THR A 39 3.75 11.58 4.62
N PHE A 40 3.27 10.35 4.57
CA PHE A 40 2.01 9.95 5.17
C PHE A 40 2.22 9.15 6.45
N ASP A 41 1.57 9.58 7.51
CA ASP A 41 1.47 8.87 8.78
C ASP A 41 0.16 8.06 8.82
N LEU A 42 0.18 6.85 9.39
CA LEU A 42 -1.06 6.09 9.60
C LEU A 42 -1.77 6.54 10.87
N TYR A 43 -3.08 6.74 10.75
CA TYR A 43 -3.97 7.11 11.86
C TYR A 43 -5.14 6.14 11.97
N ARG A 44 -5.51 5.80 13.19
CA ARG A 44 -6.75 5.11 13.53
C ARG A 44 -7.78 6.11 14.04
N ILE A 45 -9.04 5.79 13.80
CA ILE A 45 -10.19 6.52 14.33
C ILE A 45 -11.16 5.47 14.86
N PRO A 46 -11.68 5.62 16.09
CA PRO A 46 -12.70 4.72 16.60
C PRO A 46 -13.91 4.69 15.66
N PHE A 47 -14.46 3.50 15.38
CA PHE A 47 -15.69 3.42 14.59
C PHE A 47 -16.88 4.02 15.36
N ASN A 48 -16.98 3.70 16.66
CA ASN A 48 -17.98 4.24 17.59
C ASN A 48 -19.40 4.19 17.00
N GLU A 49 -19.79 3.03 16.47
CA GLU A 49 -21.09 2.82 15.80
C GLU A 49 -21.35 3.82 14.66
N GLY A 50 -20.31 4.19 13.92
CA GLY A 50 -20.38 5.16 12.82
C GLY A 50 -20.24 6.62 13.24
N ARG A 51 -20.21 6.95 14.54
CA ARG A 51 -19.99 8.32 15.02
C ARG A 51 -18.55 8.80 14.89
N GLY A 52 -17.61 7.88 14.66
CA GLY A 52 -16.19 8.21 14.61
C GLY A 52 -15.62 8.54 15.99
N GLY A 53 -14.55 9.33 16.00
CA GLY A 53 -13.89 9.79 17.22
C GLY A 53 -12.68 10.64 16.90
N SER A 54 -11.85 10.89 17.91
CA SER A 54 -10.57 11.58 17.71
C SER A 54 -9.57 10.67 16.98
N PRO A 55 -8.94 11.14 15.89
CA PRO A 55 -7.88 10.39 15.25
C PRO A 55 -6.64 10.27 16.13
N GLU A 56 -6.07 9.07 16.18
CA GLU A 56 -4.83 8.77 16.89
C GLU A 56 -3.77 8.22 15.91
N PRO A 57 -2.50 8.65 16.02
CA PRO A 57 -1.43 8.05 15.24
C PRO A 57 -1.28 6.57 15.61
N LEU A 58 -1.12 5.70 14.62
CA LEU A 58 -0.86 4.28 14.86
C LEU A 58 0.59 4.11 15.31
N ALA A 59 0.82 3.67 16.55
CA ALA A 59 2.18 3.42 17.05
C ALA A 59 2.95 2.49 16.09
N GLY A 60 4.16 2.88 15.70
CA GLY A 60 5.02 2.16 14.73
C GLY A 60 4.88 2.59 13.27
N ALA A 61 3.75 3.16 12.89
CA ALA A 61 3.48 3.64 11.53
C ALA A 61 2.99 5.11 11.48
N GLY A 62 2.91 5.76 12.64
CA GLY A 62 2.75 7.20 12.79
C GLY A 62 4.09 7.82 13.20
N PHE A 63 4.46 8.91 12.52
CA PHE A 63 5.63 9.72 12.78
C PHE A 63 6.97 8.98 12.67
N ASN A 64 7.04 7.92 11.87
CA ASN A 64 8.25 7.10 11.70
C ASN A 64 9.23 7.66 10.65
N GLY A 65 8.97 8.87 10.13
CA GLY A 65 9.80 9.51 9.10
C GLY A 65 9.70 8.86 7.72
N LYS A 66 8.80 7.90 7.53
CA LYS A 66 8.49 7.30 6.23
C LYS A 66 7.10 7.72 5.77
N SER A 67 6.82 7.48 4.50
CA SER A 67 5.48 7.60 3.94
C SER A 67 4.80 6.24 3.99
N ASN A 68 3.66 6.16 4.67
CA ASN A 68 2.91 4.93 4.91
C ASN A 68 1.50 5.07 4.33
N TYR A 69 1.09 4.16 3.44
CA TYR A 69 -0.18 4.26 2.73
C TYR A 69 -0.81 2.90 2.41
N PHE A 70 -2.07 2.92 1.97
CA PHE A 70 -2.91 1.74 1.67
C PHE A 70 -2.96 0.69 2.79
N PRO A 71 -3.25 1.07 4.05
CA PRO A 71 -3.27 0.10 5.11
C PRO A 71 -4.53 -0.80 5.02
N ARG A 72 -4.35 -2.10 5.26
CA ARG A 72 -5.38 -3.14 5.18
C ARG A 72 -5.30 -4.02 6.43
N PHE A 73 -6.41 -4.11 7.17
CA PHE A 73 -6.55 -5.09 8.25
C PHE A 73 -6.62 -6.50 7.66
N SER A 74 -6.00 -7.46 8.33
CA SER A 74 -6.35 -8.87 8.14
C SER A 74 -7.80 -9.09 8.61
N PRO A 75 -8.59 -9.96 7.95
CA PRO A 75 -9.98 -10.22 8.35
C PRO A 75 -10.14 -10.72 9.79
N ASP A 76 -9.15 -11.42 10.34
CA ASP A 76 -9.10 -11.86 11.74
C ASP A 76 -8.76 -10.73 12.73
N GLY A 77 -8.49 -9.51 12.23
CA GLY A 77 -8.22 -8.32 13.03
C GLY A 77 -6.86 -8.32 13.73
N ARG A 78 -5.95 -9.26 13.43
CA ARG A 78 -4.66 -9.38 14.13
C ARG A 78 -3.58 -8.47 13.58
N TRP A 79 -3.62 -8.20 12.28
CA TRP A 79 -2.54 -7.53 11.55
C TRP A 79 -3.05 -6.38 10.71
N ILE A 80 -2.17 -5.41 10.47
CA ILE A 80 -2.32 -4.40 9.42
C ILE A 80 -1.13 -4.56 8.49
N VAL A 81 -1.39 -4.70 7.19
CA VAL A 81 -0.37 -4.58 6.14
C VAL A 81 -0.53 -3.23 5.46
N PHE A 82 0.56 -2.54 5.20
CA PHE A 82 0.58 -1.24 4.54
C PHE A 82 1.81 -1.12 3.64
N THR A 83 1.76 -0.20 2.68
CA THR A 83 2.90 0.14 1.85
C THR A 83 3.71 1.25 2.52
N GLN A 84 5.03 1.13 2.52
CA GLN A 84 5.97 2.11 3.04
C GLN A 84 6.99 2.50 1.97
N SER A 85 7.27 3.80 1.84
CA SER A 85 8.34 4.37 1.00
C SER A 85 8.94 5.62 1.64
N ASP A 86 9.98 6.18 1.03
CA ASP A 86 10.63 7.41 1.51
C ASP A 86 9.87 8.68 1.14
N THR A 87 9.04 8.60 0.09
CA THR A 87 8.31 9.73 -0.48
C THR A 87 6.80 9.52 -0.46
N GLY A 88 6.05 10.61 -0.56
CA GLY A 88 4.59 10.64 -0.68
C GLY A 88 4.04 10.13 -2.01
N MET A 89 4.88 9.66 -2.92
CA MET A 89 4.41 9.08 -4.17
C MET A 89 4.11 7.58 -3.97
N ALA A 90 2.98 7.14 -4.51
CA ALA A 90 2.67 5.72 -4.62
C ALA A 90 3.48 5.08 -5.78
N ILE A 91 3.56 3.75 -5.77
CA ILE A 91 4.12 2.94 -6.88
C ILE A 91 5.60 3.31 -7.15
N GLN A 92 6.37 3.56 -6.10
CA GLN A 92 7.78 3.91 -6.22
C GLN A 92 8.66 2.64 -6.21
N PRO A 93 9.86 2.70 -6.81
CA PRO A 93 10.81 1.60 -6.75
C PRO A 93 11.13 1.12 -5.33
N ASP A 94 11.15 2.04 -4.36
CA ASP A 94 11.44 1.79 -2.95
C ASP A 94 10.22 1.36 -2.12
N SER A 95 9.02 1.30 -2.71
CA SER A 95 7.80 0.85 -2.01
C SER A 95 7.96 -0.59 -1.52
N LYS A 96 7.81 -0.79 -0.20
CA LYS A 96 7.81 -2.09 0.48
C LYS A 96 6.52 -2.31 1.24
N LEU A 97 6.08 -3.56 1.34
CA LEU A 97 5.00 -3.97 2.22
C LEU A 97 5.56 -4.16 3.64
N CYS A 98 4.90 -3.54 4.60
CA CYS A 98 5.18 -3.70 6.03
C CYS A 98 3.96 -4.28 6.73
N ILE A 99 4.21 -5.05 7.79
CA ILE A 99 3.19 -5.61 8.67
C ILE A 99 3.39 -5.12 10.10
N ILE A 100 2.29 -4.88 10.79
CA ILE A 100 2.25 -4.42 12.19
C ILE A 100 1.05 -5.07 12.90
N PRO A 101 1.12 -5.34 14.22
CA PRO A 101 -0.07 -5.72 14.97
C PRO A 101 -1.19 -4.69 14.82
N ALA A 102 -2.45 -5.12 14.79
CA ALA A 102 -3.59 -4.24 14.57
C ALA A 102 -3.73 -3.14 15.64
N GLU A 103 -3.30 -3.43 16.86
CA GLU A 103 -3.25 -2.46 17.97
C GLU A 103 -2.09 -1.46 17.86
N GLY A 104 -1.19 -1.63 16.89
CA GLY A 104 0.06 -0.89 16.75
C GLY A 104 1.23 -1.59 17.46
N GLY A 105 2.42 -0.98 17.40
CA GLY A 105 3.63 -1.51 18.02
C GLY A 105 4.81 -1.51 17.05
N ALA A 106 5.58 -2.59 17.02
CA ALA A 106 6.72 -2.71 16.11
C ALA A 106 6.25 -3.12 14.71
N ALA A 107 6.43 -2.22 13.73
CA ALA A 107 6.29 -2.56 12.33
C ALA A 107 7.55 -3.27 11.82
N ARG A 108 7.38 -4.18 10.86
CA ARG A 108 8.49 -4.81 10.12
C ARG A 108 8.14 -4.98 8.65
N GLN A 109 9.16 -5.05 7.80
CA GLN A 109 8.96 -5.42 6.40
C GLN A 109 8.51 -6.87 6.30
N LEU A 110 7.62 -7.16 5.35
CA LEU A 110 7.27 -8.53 5.00
C LEU A 110 8.40 -9.19 4.21
N GLU A 111 8.63 -10.46 4.49
CA GLU A 111 9.67 -11.27 3.86
C GLU A 111 9.43 -11.49 2.36
N CYS A 112 8.18 -11.33 1.91
CA CYS A 112 7.79 -11.51 0.52
C CYS A 112 8.10 -10.31 -0.39
N ASN A 113 8.66 -9.22 0.15
CA ASN A 113 9.02 -8.07 -0.69
C ASN A 113 10.03 -8.45 -1.76
N THR A 114 9.75 -8.08 -3.00
CA THR A 114 10.70 -8.18 -4.10
C THR A 114 11.67 -7.00 -4.08
N SER A 115 12.65 -6.98 -4.99
CA SER A 115 13.66 -5.93 -5.05
C SER A 115 13.09 -4.54 -5.36
N ILE A 116 12.04 -4.46 -6.19
CA ILE A 116 11.47 -3.19 -6.68
C ILE A 116 9.95 -3.18 -6.60
N MET A 117 9.40 -2.07 -6.10
CA MET A 117 7.98 -1.71 -6.08
C MET A 117 7.05 -2.85 -5.61
N ASN A 118 6.57 -2.73 -4.37
CA ASN A 118 5.58 -3.65 -3.80
C ASN A 118 4.43 -2.82 -3.21
N SER A 119 3.20 -3.07 -3.65
CA SER A 119 2.02 -2.32 -3.20
C SER A 119 0.73 -3.05 -3.58
N TRP A 120 -0.41 -2.36 -3.46
CA TRP A 120 -1.72 -2.82 -3.89
C TRP A 120 -2.04 -4.22 -3.37
N HIS A 121 -1.83 -4.41 -2.07
CA HIS A 121 -2.09 -5.69 -1.43
C HIS A 121 -3.54 -5.84 -0.98
N SER A 122 -3.97 -7.09 -0.91
CA SER A 122 -5.27 -7.47 -0.35
C SER A 122 -5.19 -8.81 0.37
N TRP A 123 -5.98 -8.93 1.42
CA TRP A 123 -6.05 -10.13 2.25
C TRP A 123 -7.12 -11.07 1.74
N SER A 124 -6.84 -12.37 1.76
CA SER A 124 -7.87 -13.39 1.60
C SER A 124 -8.84 -13.38 2.79
N PRO A 125 -10.13 -13.72 2.61
CA PRO A 125 -11.13 -13.75 3.68
C PRO A 125 -10.75 -14.61 4.88
N ASN A 126 -9.95 -15.67 4.67
CA ASN A 126 -9.48 -16.56 5.73
C ASN A 126 -8.23 -16.06 6.49
N SER A 127 -7.73 -14.84 6.20
CA SER A 127 -6.55 -14.22 6.82
C SER A 127 -5.21 -14.95 6.63
N ARG A 128 -5.11 -15.91 5.71
CA ARG A 128 -3.87 -16.70 5.51
C ARG A 128 -3.09 -16.35 4.25
N TRP A 129 -3.68 -15.58 3.34
CA TRP A 129 -3.03 -15.21 2.09
C TRP A 129 -3.07 -13.71 1.88
N LEU A 130 -1.98 -13.22 1.31
CA LEU A 130 -1.85 -11.85 0.84
C LEU A 130 -1.50 -11.88 -0.64
N VAL A 131 -2.32 -11.24 -1.46
CA VAL A 131 -1.98 -10.93 -2.85
C VAL A 131 -1.42 -9.51 -2.90
N PHE A 132 -0.44 -9.25 -3.76
CA PHE A 132 0.14 -7.92 -3.94
C PHE A 132 0.69 -7.74 -5.36
N SER A 133 0.92 -6.51 -5.76
CA SER A 133 1.51 -6.16 -7.05
C SER A 133 2.99 -5.86 -6.94
N SER A 134 3.78 -6.29 -7.93
CA SER A 134 5.19 -5.91 -8.08
C SER A 134 5.61 -5.70 -9.53
N LYS A 135 6.68 -4.92 -9.74
CA LYS A 135 7.33 -4.66 -11.05
C LYS A 135 8.68 -5.36 -11.19
N VAL A 136 8.90 -6.46 -10.46
CA VAL A 136 10.23 -7.09 -10.39
C VAL A 136 10.67 -7.69 -11.72
N ASN A 137 9.76 -8.27 -12.53
CA ASN A 137 10.15 -8.89 -13.79
C ASN A 137 9.92 -8.00 -15.02
N THR A 138 9.04 -7.00 -14.92
CA THR A 138 8.63 -6.16 -16.07
C THR A 138 8.38 -4.70 -15.66
N PRO A 139 8.32 -3.75 -16.62
CA PRO A 139 7.89 -2.38 -16.34
C PRO A 139 6.42 -2.26 -15.88
N TYR A 140 5.60 -3.29 -16.13
CA TYR A 140 4.21 -3.39 -15.72
C TYR A 140 4.07 -4.13 -14.39
N THR A 141 2.96 -3.92 -13.69
CA THR A 141 2.70 -4.66 -12.45
C THR A 141 2.16 -6.05 -12.72
N GLU A 142 2.77 -7.03 -12.07
CA GLU A 142 2.34 -8.42 -12.00
C GLU A 142 1.83 -8.72 -10.59
N LEU A 143 0.97 -9.74 -10.47
CA LEU A 143 0.43 -10.17 -9.18
C LEU A 143 1.26 -11.30 -8.59
N PHE A 144 1.52 -11.19 -7.30
CA PHE A 144 2.15 -12.21 -6.49
C PHE A 144 1.24 -12.58 -5.33
N ILE A 145 1.29 -13.83 -4.90
CA ILE A 145 0.60 -14.30 -3.71
C ILE A 145 1.59 -14.90 -2.72
N THR A 146 1.38 -14.66 -1.43
CA THR A 146 2.16 -15.25 -0.34
C THR A 146 1.25 -15.74 0.77
N HIS A 147 1.67 -16.77 1.49
CA HIS A 147 1.01 -17.21 2.71
C HIS A 147 1.54 -16.40 3.89
N ILE A 148 0.64 -15.96 4.77
CA ILE A 148 0.97 -15.31 6.04
C ILE A 148 0.61 -16.25 7.19
N ASP A 149 1.60 -16.58 8.02
CA ASP A 149 1.37 -17.42 9.19
C ASP A 149 0.76 -16.65 10.37
N GLN A 150 0.53 -17.36 11.48
CA GLN A 150 -0.03 -16.77 12.69
C GLN A 150 0.86 -15.69 13.35
N ASN A 151 2.15 -15.62 13.01
CA ASN A 151 3.09 -14.60 13.50
C ASN A 151 3.25 -13.43 12.50
N GLY A 152 2.45 -13.43 11.44
CA GLY A 152 2.52 -12.43 10.37
C GLY A 152 3.71 -12.68 9.43
N THR A 153 4.39 -13.83 9.50
CA THR A 153 5.56 -14.12 8.67
C THR A 153 5.10 -14.57 7.29
N ALA A 154 5.65 -13.93 6.26
CA ALA A 154 5.34 -14.27 4.88
C ALA A 154 6.20 -15.41 4.37
N SER A 155 5.61 -16.30 3.57
CA SER A 155 6.36 -17.25 2.76
C SER A 155 7.01 -16.56 1.55
N VAL A 156 7.86 -17.30 0.84
CA VAL A 156 8.32 -16.90 -0.50
C VAL A 156 7.09 -16.61 -1.38
N PRO A 157 7.06 -15.47 -2.11
CA PRO A 157 5.94 -15.12 -2.96
C PRO A 157 5.93 -15.95 -4.24
N VAL A 158 4.74 -16.25 -4.74
CA VAL A 158 4.51 -16.97 -5.99
C VAL A 158 3.88 -16.03 -7.00
N LEU A 159 4.46 -15.96 -8.21
CA LEU A 159 3.91 -15.19 -9.32
C LEU A 159 2.61 -15.82 -9.83
N LEU A 160 1.57 -15.00 -10.01
CA LEU A 160 0.32 -15.37 -10.66
C LEU A 160 0.38 -15.06 -12.16
N SER A 161 1.07 -15.91 -12.92
CA SER A 161 1.49 -15.66 -14.31
C SER A 161 0.38 -15.51 -15.35
N ARG A 162 -0.87 -15.88 -15.03
CA ARG A 162 -2.03 -15.77 -15.95
C ARG A 162 -2.88 -14.53 -15.74
N PHE A 163 -2.46 -13.64 -14.86
CA PHE A 163 -3.24 -12.45 -14.50
C PHE A 163 -2.70 -11.17 -15.14
N SER A 164 -1.59 -11.22 -15.85
CA SER A 164 -0.94 -10.12 -16.57
C SER A 164 -1.01 -10.31 -18.09
N GLY A 165 -1.08 -9.21 -18.83
CA GLY A 165 -1.00 -9.21 -20.30
C GLY A 165 0.05 -8.21 -20.78
N ASP A 166 0.53 -8.38 -22.01
CA ASP A 166 1.66 -7.61 -22.58
C ASP A 166 1.40 -6.09 -22.64
N THR A 167 0.13 -5.68 -22.56
CA THR A 167 -0.32 -4.28 -22.63
C THR A 167 -1.13 -3.86 -21.40
N GLN A 168 -1.27 -4.73 -20.40
CA GLN A 168 -2.16 -4.53 -19.27
C GLN A 168 -1.40 -4.58 -17.93
N ALA A 169 -1.71 -3.64 -17.04
CA ALA A 169 -1.19 -3.63 -15.69
C ALA A 169 -2.22 -4.23 -14.73
N CYS A 170 -1.80 -5.12 -13.84
CA CYS A 170 -2.64 -5.63 -12.76
C CYS A 170 -2.50 -4.71 -11.56
N VAL A 171 -3.58 -4.05 -11.17
CA VAL A 171 -3.58 -3.11 -10.06
C VAL A 171 -4.74 -3.42 -9.12
N ALA A 172 -4.54 -3.20 -7.82
CA ALA A 172 -5.57 -3.37 -6.79
C ALA A 172 -6.29 -4.74 -6.85
N PRO A 173 -5.56 -5.87 -6.77
CA PRO A 173 -6.18 -7.19 -6.63
C PRO A 173 -7.08 -7.25 -5.39
N GLU A 174 -8.20 -7.95 -5.51
CA GLU A 174 -9.09 -8.23 -4.38
C GLU A 174 -9.50 -9.70 -4.38
N PHE A 175 -9.60 -10.26 -3.18
CA PHE A 175 -10.28 -11.53 -3.00
C PHE A 175 -11.78 -11.28 -2.90
N VAL A 176 -12.56 -12.13 -3.56
CA VAL A 176 -14.01 -12.12 -3.42
C VAL A 176 -14.40 -13.27 -2.50
N ASP A 177 -15.12 -12.98 -1.43
CA ASP A 177 -15.62 -13.98 -0.49
C ASP A 177 -16.87 -14.65 -1.07
N LEU A 178 -16.64 -15.70 -1.86
CA LEU A 178 -17.67 -16.41 -2.59
C LEU A 178 -17.68 -17.89 -2.21
N ALA A 179 -18.88 -18.47 -2.19
CA ALA A 179 -19.02 -19.92 -2.14
C ALA A 179 -18.37 -20.57 -3.38
N PRO A 180 -17.90 -21.83 -3.29
CA PRO A 180 -17.20 -22.51 -4.38
C PRO A 180 -17.95 -22.55 -5.71
N ASP A 181 -19.28 -22.49 -5.69
CA ASP A 181 -20.19 -22.57 -6.84
C ASP A 181 -20.83 -21.22 -7.22
N ALA A 182 -20.40 -20.12 -6.59
CA ALA A 182 -20.98 -18.80 -6.84
C ALA A 182 -20.61 -18.25 -8.23
N ILE A 183 -19.42 -18.55 -8.74
CA ILE A 183 -19.00 -18.18 -10.10
C ILE A 183 -19.44 -19.29 -11.05
N ARG A 184 -20.58 -19.08 -11.74
CA ARG A 184 -21.13 -20.05 -12.69
C ARG A 184 -20.58 -19.93 -14.10
N HIS A 185 -20.13 -18.74 -14.47
CA HIS A 185 -19.67 -18.44 -15.83
C HIS A 185 -18.68 -17.28 -15.80
N ILE A 186 -17.59 -17.40 -16.57
CA ILE A 186 -16.64 -16.33 -16.84
C ILE A 186 -16.58 -16.20 -18.36
N SER A 187 -16.92 -15.02 -18.89
CA SER A 187 -16.73 -14.68 -20.30
C SER A 187 -15.68 -13.58 -20.42
N LEU A 188 -14.78 -13.74 -21.38
CA LEU A 188 -13.91 -12.66 -21.81
C LEU A 188 -14.68 -11.85 -22.86
N SER A 189 -14.79 -10.54 -22.66
CA SER A 189 -15.36 -9.66 -23.68
C SER A 189 -14.35 -9.48 -24.81
N GLY A 190 -14.56 -10.12 -25.96
CA GLY A 190 -13.68 -9.96 -27.13
C GLY A 190 -13.52 -11.14 -28.08
N GLU A 191 -14.20 -12.27 -27.84
CA GLU A 191 -14.36 -13.38 -28.82
C GLU A 191 -15.81 -13.53 -29.27
#